data_AF-A0A1I2JE08-F1
#
_entry.id   AF-A0A1I2JE08-F1
#
_cell.length_a   1.000
_cell.length_b   1.000
_cell.length_c   1.000
_cell.angle_alpha   90.00
_cell.angle_beta   90.00
_cell.angle_gamma   90.00
#
_symmetry.space_group_name_H-M   'P 1'
#
loop_
_entity.id
_entity.type
_entity.pdbx_description
1 polymer ?
#
loop_
_entity_poly.entity_id
_entity_poly.type
_entity_poly.pdbx_seq_one_letter_code
_entity_poly.pdbx_strand_id
1 'polypeptide(L)'
;MERIRDPPTAIVSQVAARTQEKYQVRFAWGTGGAARIAPGTHLVVWVDVLPASAAHDGPARRRALRAVAAQVPDGPEVVLGHLGNATAVAERVTRLQAERGDRCVVAIVAAGRHHAPGDDAAEAAGEAADVPDAPDFAVEDLLAAGAVVDALAEVGIDHTSPEAAAACAAYTGLRRAVKHLVSASEAAAALEPADVHAALAVDGQLETLRESSSRA
;
A
#
# COMPACT_ATOMS: atom_id res chain seq x y z
N MET A 1 5.65 -10.01 33.38
CA MET A 1 6.25 -9.72 32.06
C MET A 1 6.07 -10.96 31.19
N GLU A 2 4.87 -11.11 30.66
CA GLU A 2 4.54 -12.18 29.73
C GLU A 2 5.07 -11.77 28.36
N ARG A 3 6.06 -12.52 27.85
CA ARG A 3 6.57 -12.30 26.49
C ARG A 3 5.43 -12.61 25.53
N ILE A 4 4.99 -11.61 24.77
CA ILE A 4 4.19 -11.80 23.57
C ILE A 4 4.96 -12.82 22.71
N ARG A 5 4.40 -14.03 22.60
CA ARG A 5 4.99 -15.08 21.77
C ARG A 5 4.65 -14.79 20.33
N ASP A 6 5.65 -14.78 19.46
CA ASP A 6 5.44 -14.76 18.03
C ASP A 6 4.46 -15.88 17.64
N PRO A 7 3.44 -15.61 16.80
CA PRO A 7 2.54 -16.65 16.35
C PRO A 7 3.33 -17.70 15.54
N PRO A 8 3.04 -19.00 15.71
CA PRO A 8 3.77 -20.05 15.02
C PRO A 8 3.60 -19.91 13.50
N THR A 9 4.70 -20.08 12.76
CA THR A 9 4.81 -19.96 11.29
C THR A 9 3.67 -20.67 10.53
N ALA A 10 3.18 -21.80 11.05
CA ALA A 10 2.07 -22.55 10.47
C ALA A 10 0.74 -21.77 10.41
N ILE A 11 0.47 -20.86 11.37
CA ILE A 11 -0.73 -20.01 11.36
C ILE A 11 -0.60 -18.92 10.29
N VAL A 12 0.58 -18.31 10.16
CA VAL A 12 0.87 -17.31 9.12
C VAL A 12 0.73 -17.94 7.73
N SER A 13 1.25 -19.16 7.54
CA SER A 13 1.08 -19.93 6.30
C SER A 13 -0.37 -20.33 6.02
N GLN A 14 -1.17 -20.67 7.04
CA GLN A 14 -2.61 -20.97 6.88
C GLN A 14 -3.45 -19.73 6.56
N VAL A 15 -3.06 -18.55 7.03
CA VAL A 15 -3.74 -17.27 6.75
C VAL A 15 -3.37 -16.78 5.34
N ALA A 16 -2.11 -16.90 4.94
CA ALA A 16 -1.66 -16.58 3.58
C ALA A 16 -2.36 -17.49 2.53
N ALA A 17 -2.42 -18.80 2.78
CA ALA A 17 -3.14 -19.77 1.93
C ALA A 17 -4.66 -19.53 1.82
N ARG A 18 -5.26 -18.76 2.75
CA ARG A 18 -6.70 -18.45 2.77
C ARG A 18 -7.09 -17.15 2.07
N THR A 19 -6.15 -16.30 1.68
CA THR A 19 -6.45 -14.91 1.29
C THR A 19 -6.36 -14.70 -0.21
N GLN A 20 -5.15 -14.57 -0.76
CA GLN A 20 -4.99 -14.10 -2.14
C GLN A 20 -3.83 -14.76 -2.90
N GLU A 21 -3.22 -15.84 -2.36
CA GLU A 21 -2.00 -16.44 -2.89
C GLU A 21 -2.06 -16.87 -4.36
N LYS A 22 -3.23 -17.37 -4.80
CA LYS A 22 -3.46 -17.81 -6.18
C LYS A 22 -3.43 -16.66 -7.20
N TYR A 23 -3.67 -15.42 -6.77
CA TYR A 23 -3.74 -14.26 -7.65
C TYR A 23 -2.36 -13.66 -7.90
N GLN A 24 -2.18 -13.15 -9.12
CA GLN A 24 -0.98 -12.43 -9.52
C GLN A 24 -0.98 -11.01 -8.96
N VAL A 25 -2.15 -10.36 -8.86
CA VAL A 25 -2.31 -9.04 -8.26
C VAL A 25 -3.15 -9.16 -6.99
N ARG A 26 -2.56 -8.77 -5.86
CA ARG A 26 -3.16 -8.85 -4.53
C ARG A 26 -3.37 -7.45 -3.96
N PHE A 27 -4.35 -7.27 -3.08
CA PHE A 27 -4.65 -6.00 -2.43
C PHE A 27 -4.97 -6.17 -0.94
N ALA A 28 -4.37 -5.33 -0.10
CA ALA A 28 -4.66 -5.25 1.33
C ALA A 28 -4.40 -3.85 1.88
N TRP A 29 -4.68 -3.66 3.18
CA TRP A 29 -4.49 -2.40 3.89
C TRP A 29 -3.46 -2.54 5.01
N GLY A 30 -2.60 -1.53 5.15
CA GLY A 30 -1.64 -1.39 6.22
C GLY A 30 -0.61 -2.52 6.33
N THR A 31 0.23 -2.45 7.36
CA THR A 31 1.33 -3.41 7.57
C THR A 31 0.82 -4.79 7.98
N GLY A 32 -0.29 -4.88 8.73
CA GLY A 32 -0.98 -6.15 9.00
C GLY A 32 -1.51 -6.81 7.71
N GLY A 33 -1.98 -6.03 6.73
CA GLY A 33 -2.32 -6.51 5.39
C GLY A 33 -1.10 -6.97 4.60
N ALA A 34 -0.03 -6.18 4.60
CA ALA A 34 1.24 -6.53 3.95
C ALA A 34 1.78 -7.88 4.46
N ALA A 35 1.75 -8.10 5.79
CA ALA A 35 2.18 -9.35 6.40
C ALA A 35 1.42 -10.58 5.86
N ARG A 36 0.14 -10.41 5.48
CA ARG A 36 -0.69 -11.48 4.92
C ARG A 36 -0.46 -11.73 3.44
N ILE A 37 -0.28 -10.68 2.62
CA ILE A 37 -0.32 -10.81 1.15
C ILE A 37 1.04 -10.70 0.46
N ALA A 38 2.07 -10.15 1.13
CA ALA A 38 3.42 -10.01 0.60
C ALA A 38 4.21 -11.32 0.47
N PRO A 39 4.00 -12.37 1.31
CA PRO A 39 4.70 -13.64 1.13
C PRO A 39 4.54 -14.21 -0.28
N GLY A 40 5.67 -14.57 -0.93
CA GLY A 40 5.69 -15.10 -2.29
C GLY A 40 5.41 -14.08 -3.40
N THR A 41 5.41 -12.79 -3.08
CA THR A 41 5.37 -11.71 -4.09
C THR A 41 6.78 -11.26 -4.45
N HIS A 42 6.90 -10.57 -5.59
CA HIS A 42 8.17 -10.06 -6.11
C HIS A 42 8.27 -8.54 -5.96
N LEU A 43 7.11 -7.88 -5.94
CA LEU A 43 6.99 -6.45 -5.75
C LEU A 43 5.84 -6.18 -4.76
N VAL A 44 6.12 -5.34 -3.77
CA VAL A 44 5.12 -4.70 -2.93
C VAL A 44 5.02 -3.23 -3.33
N VAL A 45 3.81 -2.80 -3.68
CA VAL A 45 3.49 -1.40 -3.97
C VAL A 45 2.82 -0.83 -2.72
N TRP A 46 3.57 -0.11 -1.90
CA TRP A 46 3.01 0.60 -0.74
C TRP A 46 2.40 1.92 -1.22
N VAL A 47 1.09 2.04 -1.15
CA VAL A 47 0.33 3.18 -1.68
C VAL A 47 0.01 4.14 -0.54
N ASP A 48 0.51 5.37 -0.65
CA ASP A 48 0.30 6.44 0.33
C ASP A 48 0.27 7.79 -0.42
N VAL A 49 -0.94 8.33 -0.62
CA VAL A 49 -1.16 9.56 -1.41
C VAL A 49 -0.98 10.82 -0.57
N LEU A 50 -1.50 10.81 0.65
CA LEU A 50 -1.51 11.95 1.57
C LEU A 50 -0.89 11.54 2.92
N PRO A 51 0.43 11.35 3.00
CA PRO A 51 1.08 10.92 4.23
C PRO A 51 0.87 11.96 5.34
N ALA A 52 0.49 11.49 6.53
CA ALA A 52 0.15 12.35 7.68
C ALA A 52 1.26 13.34 8.10
N SER A 53 2.52 13.09 7.71
CA SER A 53 3.60 14.06 7.87
C SER A 53 3.74 14.89 6.60
N ALA A 54 3.22 16.13 6.65
CA ALA A 54 3.28 17.16 5.62
C ALA A 54 4.68 17.51 5.07
N ALA A 55 5.75 16.88 5.56
CA ALA A 55 7.07 16.96 4.96
C ALA A 55 7.08 16.16 3.64
N HIS A 56 6.52 16.74 2.58
CA HIS A 56 6.56 16.22 1.22
C HIS A 56 7.99 15.89 0.77
N ASP A 57 9.00 16.58 1.31
CA ASP A 57 10.39 16.22 1.16
C ASP A 57 11.16 16.38 2.46
N GLY A 58 11.99 15.39 2.80
CA GLY A 58 12.96 15.54 3.87
C GLY A 58 13.37 14.27 4.61
N PRO A 59 14.26 14.40 5.60
CA PRO A 59 14.75 13.29 6.42
C PRO A 59 13.66 12.57 7.20
N ALA A 60 12.60 13.28 7.63
CA ALA A 60 11.49 12.71 8.39
C ALA A 60 10.65 11.75 7.53
N ARG A 61 10.21 12.18 6.34
CA ARG A 61 9.51 11.33 5.36
C ARG A 61 10.33 10.10 5.01
N ARG A 62 11.61 10.26 4.68
CA ARG A 62 12.49 9.11 4.39
C ARG A 62 12.61 8.15 5.57
N ARG A 63 12.61 8.64 6.82
CA ARG A 63 12.63 7.79 8.01
C ARG A 63 11.32 7.03 8.17
N ALA A 64 10.18 7.70 7.97
CA ALA A 64 8.86 7.07 8.01
C ALA A 64 8.73 5.98 6.95
N LEU A 65 9.09 6.28 5.69
CA LEU A 65 9.07 5.30 4.59
C LEU A 65 10.00 4.11 4.85
N ARG A 66 11.19 4.34 5.42
CA ARG A 66 12.09 3.24 5.84
C ARG A 66 11.48 2.40 6.95
N ALA A 67 10.78 3.02 7.91
CA ALA A 67 10.11 2.30 8.99
C ALA A 67 8.96 1.45 8.48
N VAL A 68 8.20 1.93 7.49
CA VAL A 68 7.17 1.17 6.77
C VAL A 68 7.79 0.01 6.02
N ALA A 69 8.83 0.25 5.21
CA ALA A 69 9.49 -0.80 4.44
C ALA A 69 10.06 -1.91 5.33
N ALA A 70 10.54 -1.58 6.53
CA ALA A 70 11.01 -2.55 7.52
C ALA A 70 9.90 -3.42 8.13
N GLN A 71 8.63 -3.00 8.05
CA GLN A 71 7.47 -3.79 8.51
C GLN A 71 6.93 -4.72 7.42
N VAL A 72 7.28 -4.48 6.16
CA VAL A 72 6.92 -5.38 5.06
C VAL A 72 7.81 -6.63 5.11
N PRO A 73 7.27 -7.86 4.99
CA PRO A 73 8.07 -9.07 4.95
C PRO A 73 9.23 -8.99 3.95
N ASP A 74 10.39 -9.55 4.31
CA ASP A 74 11.56 -9.61 3.42
C ASP A 74 11.30 -10.47 2.18
N GLY A 75 12.05 -10.20 1.10
CA GLY A 75 11.92 -10.90 -0.18
C GLY A 75 11.62 -9.92 -1.32
N PRO A 76 10.40 -9.37 -1.40
CA PRO A 76 10.01 -8.49 -2.49
C PRO A 76 10.72 -7.14 -2.45
N GLU A 77 10.93 -6.57 -3.63
CA GLU A 77 11.18 -5.14 -3.76
C GLU A 77 9.96 -4.36 -3.23
N VAL A 78 10.20 -3.24 -2.54
CA VAL A 78 9.14 -2.37 -2.03
C VAL A 78 9.26 -1.01 -2.70
N VAL A 79 8.19 -0.57 -3.35
CA VAL A 79 8.11 0.71 -4.05
C VAL A 79 6.95 1.54 -3.52
N LEU A 80 7.07 2.86 -3.61
CA LEU A 80 5.98 3.79 -3.28
C LEU A 80 5.02 3.91 -4.48
N GLY A 81 3.75 3.61 -4.25
CA GLY A 81 2.66 3.81 -5.19
C GLY A 81 1.93 5.13 -4.96
N HIS A 82 1.56 5.78 -6.05
CA HIS A 82 0.87 7.07 -6.07
C HIS A 82 -0.06 7.15 -7.28
N LEU A 83 -1.05 8.06 -7.26
CA LEU A 83 -1.94 8.31 -8.41
C LEU A 83 -1.17 8.64 -9.70
N GLY A 84 -0.05 9.36 -9.56
CA GLY A 84 0.76 9.84 -10.69
C GLY A 84 1.82 8.86 -11.19
N ASN A 85 2.01 7.71 -10.56
CA ASN A 85 3.07 6.76 -10.96
C ASN A 85 2.58 5.34 -11.29
N ALA A 86 1.26 5.14 -11.43
CA ALA A 86 0.66 3.85 -11.75
C ALA A 86 1.27 3.19 -13.00
N THR A 87 1.51 3.96 -14.07
CA THR A 87 2.18 3.47 -15.29
C THR A 87 3.62 3.02 -15.00
N ALA A 88 4.38 3.78 -14.20
CA ALA A 88 5.75 3.41 -13.83
C ALA A 88 5.81 2.13 -12.99
N VAL A 89 4.80 1.90 -12.14
CA VAL A 89 4.63 0.62 -11.43
C VAL A 89 4.39 -0.51 -12.43
N ALA A 90 3.46 -0.35 -13.37
CA ALA A 90 3.16 -1.37 -14.38
C ALA A 90 4.38 -1.70 -15.27
N GLU A 91 5.16 -0.69 -15.66
CA GLU A 91 6.43 -0.86 -16.37
C GLU A 91 7.45 -1.64 -15.54
N ARG A 92 7.58 -1.34 -14.25
CA ARG A 92 8.48 -2.07 -13.34
C ARG A 92 8.08 -3.53 -13.23
N VAL A 93 6.79 -3.82 -13.08
CA VAL A 93 6.28 -5.20 -13.00
C VAL A 93 6.54 -5.96 -14.31
N THR A 94 6.31 -5.33 -15.46
CA THR A 94 6.60 -5.93 -16.76
C THR A 94 8.09 -6.25 -16.92
N ARG A 95 8.96 -5.35 -16.46
CA ARG A 95 10.41 -5.55 -16.46
C ARG A 95 10.82 -6.72 -15.55
N LEU A 96 10.30 -6.77 -14.33
CA LEU A 96 10.55 -7.88 -13.40
C LEU A 96 10.04 -9.22 -13.97
N GLN A 97 8.88 -9.22 -14.65
CA GLN A 97 8.35 -10.40 -15.32
C GLN A 97 9.28 -10.89 -16.44
N ALA A 98 9.80 -9.96 -17.26
CA ALA A 98 10.75 -10.28 -18.33
C ALA A 98 12.10 -10.79 -17.79
N GLU A 99 12.64 -10.15 -16.75
CA GLU A 99 13.88 -10.55 -16.07
C GLU A 99 13.79 -11.96 -15.48
N ARG A 100 12.61 -12.34 -14.98
CA ARG A 100 12.37 -13.64 -14.34
C ARG A 100 11.99 -14.75 -15.31
N GLY A 101 11.46 -14.42 -16.49
CA GLY A 101 10.91 -15.41 -17.42
C GLY A 101 9.69 -16.18 -16.88
N ASP A 102 9.06 -15.68 -15.82
CA ASP A 102 7.87 -16.25 -15.17
C ASP A 102 6.99 -15.11 -14.60
N ARG A 103 5.74 -15.43 -14.25
CA ARG A 103 4.75 -14.46 -13.76
C ARG A 103 5.29 -13.63 -12.59
N CYS A 104 5.22 -12.31 -12.72
CA CYS A 104 5.49 -11.39 -11.62
C CYS A 104 4.26 -11.21 -10.76
N VAL A 105 4.26 -11.80 -9.56
CA VAL A 105 3.25 -11.60 -8.51
C VAL A 105 3.52 -10.31 -7.75
N VAL A 106 2.49 -9.48 -7.57
CA VAL A 106 2.52 -8.13 -6.99
C VAL A 106 1.51 -8.02 -5.85
N ALA A 107 1.92 -7.45 -4.72
CA ALA A 107 1.03 -7.05 -3.63
C ALA A 107 0.91 -5.53 -3.59
N ILE A 108 -0.31 -5.02 -3.71
CA ILE A 108 -0.62 -3.59 -3.55
C ILE A 108 -1.16 -3.40 -2.15
N VAL A 109 -0.54 -2.52 -1.38
CA VAL A 109 -0.90 -2.29 0.03
C VAL A 109 -1.21 -0.82 0.21
N ALA A 110 -2.48 -0.49 0.42
CA ALA A 110 -2.88 0.87 0.77
C ALA A 110 -2.50 1.17 2.23
N ALA A 111 -1.83 2.28 2.48
CA ALA A 111 -1.36 2.67 3.80
C ALA A 111 -2.53 2.88 4.74
N GLY A 112 -3.60 3.51 4.26
CA GLY A 112 -4.74 3.89 5.09
C GLY A 112 -4.37 4.98 6.08
N ARG A 113 -5.34 5.39 6.89
CA ARG A 113 -5.11 6.40 7.93
C ARG A 113 -4.80 5.71 9.25
N HIS A 114 -3.76 6.22 9.91
CA HIS A 114 -3.47 5.87 11.29
C HIS A 114 -3.76 7.08 12.18
N HIS A 115 -4.54 6.88 13.23
CA HIS A 115 -4.65 7.85 14.30
C HIS A 115 -3.32 7.94 15.06
N ALA A 116 -2.94 9.14 15.48
CA ALA A 116 -1.80 9.28 16.37
C ALA A 116 -2.12 8.55 17.69
N PRO A 117 -1.16 7.83 18.30
CA PRO A 117 -1.34 7.28 19.64
C PRO A 117 -1.79 8.39 20.59
N GLY A 118 -2.91 8.18 21.31
CA GLY A 118 -3.51 9.14 22.23
C GLY A 118 -4.68 9.99 21.72
N ASP A 119 -5.07 9.88 20.45
CA ASP A 119 -6.28 10.56 19.91
C ASP A 119 -7.54 9.67 20.02
N ASP A 120 -7.37 8.40 20.43
CA ASP A 120 -8.46 7.49 20.68
C ASP A 120 -8.99 7.69 22.11
N ALA A 121 -10.27 8.03 22.22
CA ALA A 121 -10.96 8.19 23.50
C ALA A 121 -10.87 6.91 24.37
N ALA A 122 -10.71 5.74 23.73
CA ALA A 122 -10.49 4.46 24.41
C ALA A 122 -9.12 4.39 25.12
N GLU A 123 -8.05 4.92 24.51
CA GLU A 123 -6.72 4.97 25.12
C GLU A 123 -6.67 5.97 26.27
N ALA A 124 -7.34 7.13 26.12
CA ALA A 124 -7.51 8.11 27.20
C ALA A 124 -8.31 7.56 28.40
N ALA A 125 -9.16 6.55 28.17
CA ALA A 125 -9.90 5.83 29.21
C ALA A 125 -9.11 4.67 29.84
N GLY A 126 -7.88 4.39 29.36
CA GLY A 126 -7.04 3.31 29.87
C GLY A 126 -7.54 1.92 29.50
N GLU A 127 -8.44 1.82 28.51
CA GLU A 127 -8.86 0.55 27.94
C GLU A 127 -7.77 0.09 26.97
N ALA A 128 -7.36 -1.17 27.05
CA ALA A 128 -6.53 -1.77 26.02
C ALA A 128 -7.39 -1.76 24.76
N ALA A 129 -7.17 -0.77 23.89
CA ALA A 129 -7.89 -0.73 22.64
C ALA A 129 -7.59 -2.06 21.94
N ASP A 130 -8.64 -2.86 21.71
CA ASP A 130 -8.68 -3.82 20.62
C ASP A 130 -8.61 -2.99 19.32
N VAL A 131 -7.50 -2.26 19.11
CA VAL A 131 -7.27 -1.46 17.92
C VAL A 131 -7.28 -2.48 16.79
N PRO A 132 -8.13 -2.30 15.77
CA PRO A 132 -8.02 -3.11 14.58
C PRO A 132 -6.56 -3.02 14.08
N ASP A 133 -5.93 -4.16 13.82
CA ASP A 133 -4.61 -4.26 13.18
C ASP A 133 -4.61 -3.69 11.73
N ALA A 134 -5.73 -3.08 11.33
CA ALA A 134 -5.99 -2.49 10.03
C ALA A 134 -6.15 -0.96 10.19
N PRO A 135 -5.54 -0.18 9.29
CA PRO A 135 -5.71 1.27 9.28
C PRO A 135 -7.15 1.65 8.95
N ASP A 136 -7.53 2.87 9.29
CA ASP A 136 -8.79 3.45 8.83
C ASP A 136 -8.79 3.65 7.32
N PHE A 137 -9.99 3.66 6.75
CA PHE A 137 -10.18 3.78 5.32
C PHE A 137 -9.68 5.14 4.80
N ALA A 138 -8.77 5.10 3.83
CA ALA A 138 -8.28 6.28 3.11
C ALA A 138 -8.75 6.21 1.65
N VAL A 139 -9.66 7.11 1.24
CA VAL A 139 -10.24 7.08 -0.11
C VAL A 139 -9.18 7.35 -1.18
N GLU A 140 -8.24 8.26 -0.90
CA GLU A 140 -7.12 8.58 -1.78
C GLU A 140 -6.23 7.38 -2.05
N ASP A 141 -5.91 6.58 -1.03
CA ASP A 141 -5.07 5.39 -1.18
C ASP A 141 -5.81 4.27 -1.91
N LEU A 142 -7.12 4.09 -1.66
CA LEU A 142 -7.94 3.15 -2.45
C LEU A 142 -7.90 3.52 -3.94
N LEU A 143 -8.10 4.81 -4.25
CA LEU A 143 -8.13 5.30 -5.62
C LEU A 143 -6.77 5.17 -6.30
N ALA A 144 -5.67 5.43 -5.58
CA ALA A 144 -4.32 5.21 -6.08
C ALA A 144 -4.00 3.74 -6.30
N ALA A 145 -4.38 2.86 -5.36
CA ALA A 145 -4.24 1.42 -5.53
C ALA A 145 -5.03 0.92 -6.73
N GLY A 146 -6.26 1.41 -6.90
CA GLY A 146 -7.10 1.12 -8.06
C GLY A 146 -6.46 1.58 -9.38
N ALA A 147 -5.82 2.75 -9.41
CA ALA A 147 -5.06 3.23 -10.56
C ALA A 147 -3.89 2.31 -10.92
N VAL A 148 -3.17 1.81 -9.92
CA VAL A 148 -2.11 0.82 -10.13
C VAL A 148 -2.67 -0.49 -10.71
N VAL A 149 -3.79 -1.00 -10.17
CA VAL A 149 -4.42 -2.21 -10.71
C VAL A 149 -4.90 -2.01 -12.15
N ASP A 150 -5.51 -0.86 -12.47
CA ASP A 150 -5.96 -0.50 -13.82
C ASP A 150 -4.76 -0.49 -14.79
N ALA A 151 -3.66 0.17 -14.41
CA ALA A 151 -2.42 0.18 -15.22
C ALA A 151 -1.79 -1.21 -15.41
N LEU A 152 -1.87 -2.08 -14.39
CA LEU A 152 -1.42 -3.48 -14.52
C LEU A 152 -2.29 -4.26 -15.50
N ALA A 153 -3.62 -4.08 -15.45
CA ALA A 153 -4.53 -4.73 -16.38
C ALA A 153 -4.28 -4.26 -17.83
N GLU A 154 -3.99 -2.98 -18.06
CA GLU A 154 -3.65 -2.44 -19.38
C GLU A 154 -2.42 -3.11 -20.02
N VAL A 155 -1.45 -3.56 -19.22
CA VAL A 155 -0.26 -4.30 -19.70
C VAL A 155 -0.44 -5.83 -19.66
N GLY A 156 -1.66 -6.32 -19.43
CA GLY A 156 -2.00 -7.75 -19.45
C GLY A 156 -1.72 -8.50 -18.15
N ILE A 157 -1.58 -7.80 -17.03
CA ILE A 157 -1.41 -8.38 -15.69
C ILE A 157 -2.74 -8.27 -14.95
N ASP A 158 -3.67 -9.18 -15.25
CA ASP A 158 -5.10 -9.06 -14.90
C ASP A 158 -5.64 -10.21 -14.03
N HIS A 159 -4.80 -11.18 -13.64
CA HIS A 159 -5.17 -12.21 -12.67
C HIS A 159 -5.22 -11.63 -11.24
N THR A 160 -6.27 -10.86 -10.99
CA THR A 160 -6.50 -9.99 -9.83
C THR A 160 -7.35 -10.66 -8.76
N SER A 161 -7.07 -10.35 -7.50
CA SER A 161 -7.96 -10.71 -6.40
C SER A 161 -9.27 -9.90 -6.44
N PRO A 162 -10.37 -10.38 -5.83
CA PRO A 162 -11.62 -9.63 -5.73
C PRO A 162 -11.42 -8.24 -5.11
N GLU A 163 -10.53 -8.12 -4.13
CA GLU A 163 -10.22 -6.87 -3.45
C GLU A 163 -9.48 -5.89 -4.38
N ALA A 164 -8.52 -6.39 -5.18
CA ALA A 164 -7.85 -5.58 -6.20
C ALA A 164 -8.84 -5.14 -7.30
N ALA A 165 -9.74 -6.03 -7.72
CA ALA A 165 -10.77 -5.73 -8.70
C ALA A 165 -11.75 -4.66 -8.19
N ALA A 166 -12.13 -4.71 -6.91
CA ALA A 166 -12.98 -3.68 -6.29
C ALA A 166 -12.30 -2.31 -6.25
N ALA A 167 -11.02 -2.24 -5.89
CA ALA A 167 -10.23 -1.01 -5.92
C ALA A 167 -10.12 -0.45 -7.35
N CYS A 168 -9.84 -1.31 -8.34
CA CYS A 168 -9.79 -0.95 -9.74
C CYS A 168 -11.13 -0.36 -10.23
N ALA A 169 -12.25 -1.03 -9.94
CA ALA A 169 -13.58 -0.55 -10.31
C ALA A 169 -13.92 0.81 -9.68
N ALA A 170 -13.54 1.03 -8.42
CA ALA A 170 -13.69 2.32 -7.75
C ALA A 170 -12.89 3.42 -8.46
N TYR A 171 -11.62 3.18 -8.76
CA TYR A 171 -10.80 4.12 -9.53
C TYR A 171 -11.40 4.39 -10.91
N THR A 172 -11.68 3.36 -11.69
CA THR A 172 -12.14 3.52 -13.08
C THR A 172 -13.49 4.23 -13.17
N GLY A 173 -14.40 3.97 -12.22
CA GLY A 173 -15.67 4.69 -12.10
C GLY A 173 -15.52 6.16 -11.69
N LEU A 174 -14.49 6.48 -10.89
CA LEU A 174 -14.29 7.81 -10.30
C LEU A 174 -13.13 8.61 -10.94
N ARG A 175 -12.41 8.04 -11.91
CA ARG A 175 -11.16 8.58 -12.49
C ARG A 175 -11.25 10.02 -12.98
N ARG A 176 -12.43 10.45 -13.43
CA ARG A 176 -12.67 11.83 -13.92
C ARG A 176 -12.74 12.85 -12.77
N ALA A 177 -13.07 12.41 -11.57
CA ALA A 177 -13.21 13.24 -10.37
C ALA A 177 -12.11 12.97 -9.32
N VAL A 178 -11.19 12.04 -9.57
CA VAL A 178 -10.22 11.54 -8.57
C VAL A 178 -9.50 12.65 -7.81
N LYS A 179 -9.01 13.70 -8.48
CA LYS A 179 -8.32 14.83 -7.82
C LYS A 179 -9.25 15.59 -6.86
N HIS A 180 -10.51 15.81 -7.26
CA HIS A 180 -11.49 16.48 -6.40
C HIS A 180 -11.85 15.62 -5.19
N LEU A 181 -11.97 14.30 -5.37
CA LEU A 181 -12.26 13.36 -4.27
C LEU A 181 -11.12 13.32 -3.26
N VAL A 182 -9.87 13.29 -3.75
CA VAL A 182 -8.67 13.34 -2.88
C VAL A 182 -8.62 14.65 -2.13
N SER A 183 -8.77 15.80 -2.79
CA SER A 183 -8.74 17.11 -2.11
C SER A 183 -9.89 17.33 -1.12
N ALA A 184 -10.98 16.58 -1.25
CA ALA A 184 -12.12 16.63 -0.33
C ALA A 184 -12.09 15.52 0.74
N SER A 185 -11.05 14.69 0.78
CA SER A 185 -10.97 13.58 1.73
C SER A 185 -10.69 14.06 3.15
N GLU A 186 -10.98 13.18 4.12
CA GLU A 186 -10.68 13.45 5.53
C GLU A 186 -9.17 13.60 5.78
N ALA A 187 -8.34 12.87 5.04
CA ALA A 187 -6.89 13.02 5.11
C ALA A 187 -6.44 14.39 4.58
N ALA A 188 -7.02 14.86 3.47
CA ALA A 188 -6.74 16.20 2.95
C ALA A 188 -7.17 17.30 3.92
N ALA A 189 -8.27 17.11 4.66
CA ALA A 189 -8.74 18.07 5.66
C ALA A 189 -7.78 18.26 6.85
N ALA A 190 -6.88 17.29 7.10
CA ALA A 190 -5.86 17.36 8.14
C ALA A 190 -4.53 17.99 7.66
N LEU A 191 -4.45 18.41 6.39
CA LEU A 191 -3.24 18.95 5.76
C LEU A 191 -3.47 20.39 5.26
N GLU A 192 -2.38 21.13 5.06
CA GLU A 192 -2.46 22.43 4.41
C GLU A 192 -2.85 22.28 2.93
N PRO A 193 -3.64 23.19 2.33
CA PRO A 193 -4.03 23.09 0.92
C PRO A 193 -2.84 23.02 -0.05
N ALA A 194 -1.74 23.69 0.28
CA ALA A 194 -0.52 23.66 -0.53
C ALA A 194 0.15 22.27 -0.54
N ASP A 195 0.08 21.58 0.58
CA ASP A 195 0.61 20.22 0.76
C ASP A 195 -0.20 19.22 -0.06
N VAL A 196 -1.54 19.28 0.03
CA VAL A 196 -2.43 18.45 -0.80
C VAL A 196 -2.20 18.70 -2.29
N HIS A 197 -1.99 19.96 -2.69
CA HIS A 197 -1.70 20.30 -4.08
C HIS A 197 -0.35 19.74 -4.55
N ALA A 198 0.68 19.82 -3.70
CA ALA A 198 2.00 19.27 -3.99
C ALA A 198 1.96 17.74 -4.14
N ALA A 199 1.26 17.03 -3.26
CA ALA A 199 1.04 15.58 -3.38
C ALA A 199 0.38 15.23 -4.73
N LEU A 200 -0.69 15.93 -5.10
CA LEU A 200 -1.41 15.69 -6.37
C LEU A 200 -0.63 16.09 -7.63
N ALA A 201 0.51 16.78 -7.48
CA ALA A 201 1.40 17.16 -8.58
C ALA A 201 2.52 16.14 -8.82
N VAL A 202 2.73 15.17 -7.93
CA VAL A 202 3.70 14.07 -8.11
C VAL A 202 3.38 13.30 -9.39
N ASP A 203 4.35 13.23 -10.31
CA ASP A 203 4.18 12.59 -11.61
C ASP A 203 5.37 11.67 -11.96
N GLY A 204 5.05 10.46 -12.44
CA GLY A 204 5.92 9.58 -13.22
C GLY A 204 7.08 8.87 -12.51
N GLN A 205 7.61 9.38 -11.40
CA GLN A 205 8.77 8.75 -10.74
C GLN A 205 8.35 7.62 -9.79
N LEU A 206 9.00 6.46 -9.97
CA LEU A 206 8.89 5.33 -9.05
C LEU A 206 10.00 5.41 -8.01
N GLU A 207 9.61 5.56 -6.74
CA GLU A 207 10.56 5.56 -5.62
C GLU A 207 10.66 4.16 -5.02
N THR A 208 11.87 3.58 -5.01
CA THR A 208 12.15 2.29 -4.37
C THR A 208 12.51 2.50 -2.90
N LEU A 209 11.69 1.95 -2.00
CA LEU A 209 11.87 2.02 -0.55
C LEU A 209 12.82 0.94 -0.03
N ARG A 210 12.80 -0.24 -0.65
CA ARG A 210 13.68 -1.38 -0.35
C ARG A 210 13.89 -2.22 -1.60
N GLU A 211 15.14 -2.54 -1.91
CA GLU A 211 15.51 -3.47 -2.99
C GLU A 211 15.08 -4.91 -2.67
N SER A 212 14.88 -5.73 -3.69
CA SER A 212 14.64 -7.18 -3.52
C SER A 212 15.82 -7.82 -2.79
N SER A 213 15.54 -8.65 -1.79
CA SER A 213 16.55 -9.47 -1.10
C SER A 213 16.73 -10.85 -1.73
N SER A 214 15.80 -11.28 -2.59
CA SER A 214 15.98 -12.46 -3.44
C SER A 214 16.79 -12.12 -4.69
N ARG A 215 17.85 -12.89 -4.98
CA ARG A 215 18.48 -12.87 -6.31
C ARG A 215 17.52 -13.49 -7.31
N ALA A 216 17.38 -12.85 -8.48
CA ALA A 216 16.69 -13.37 -9.65
C ALA A 216 17.30 -14.72 -10.08
#